data_AF-A0A2Z4K326-F1
#
_entry.id   AF-A0A2Z4K326-F1
#
_cell.length_a   1.000
_cell.length_b   1.000
_cell.length_c   1.000
_cell.angle_alpha   90.00
_cell.angle_beta   90.00
_cell.angle_gamma   90.00
#
_symmetry.space_group_name_H-M   'P 1'
#
loop_
_entity.id
_entity.type
_entity.pdbx_description
1 polymer ?
#
loop_
_entity_poly.entity_id
_entity_poly.type
_entity_poly.pdbx_seq_one_letter_code
_entity_poly.pdbx_strand_id
1 'polypeptide(L)'
;MRLMPGKMNETDRSVALNITWIGFLGALVLLCGKIFGFYESVETIAGGVTAGSMIGLLFFQRQDEYAQRLLAVAGLWTCAAVGLLLFVHVVDWEFFTRDGELGVIVVAATFHAVFAVLRIQERD
;
A
#
# COMPACT_ATOMS: atom_id res chain seq x y z
N MET A 1 -35.14 9.20 3.84
CA MET A 1 -33.71 9.48 4.09
C MET A 1 -33.11 9.97 2.77
N ARG A 2 -32.80 11.25 2.63
CA ARG A 2 -32.24 11.81 1.37
C ARG A 2 -30.75 11.47 1.33
N LEU A 3 -30.36 10.65 0.36
CA LEU A 3 -28.95 10.48 -0.03
C LEU A 3 -28.44 11.85 -0.50
N MET A 4 -27.61 12.52 0.30
CA MET A 4 -26.83 13.64 -0.20
C MET A 4 -25.74 13.06 -1.09
N PRO A 5 -25.70 13.39 -2.39
CA PRO A 5 -24.66 12.89 -3.28
C PRO A 5 -23.33 13.47 -2.83
N GLY A 6 -22.42 12.61 -2.35
CA GLY A 6 -21.05 13.00 -2.02
C GLY A 6 -20.56 12.69 -0.60
N LYS A 7 -21.40 12.22 0.32
CA LYS A 7 -20.92 11.70 1.62
C LYS A 7 -20.97 10.18 1.62
N MET A 8 -19.81 9.53 1.64
CA MET A 8 -19.70 8.08 1.87
C MET A 8 -20.41 7.70 3.17
N ASN A 9 -21.19 6.63 3.14
CA ASN A 9 -21.78 6.05 4.35
C ASN A 9 -20.71 5.25 5.12
N GLU A 10 -20.93 4.94 6.40
CA GLU A 10 -20.01 4.10 7.20
C GLU A 10 -19.67 2.78 6.50
N THR A 11 -20.63 2.21 5.77
CA THR A 11 -20.44 0.99 4.97
C THR A 11 -19.37 1.18 3.89
N ASP A 12 -19.37 2.29 3.17
CA ASP A 12 -18.40 2.53 2.09
C ASP A 12 -16.99 2.72 2.65
N ARG A 13 -16.88 3.37 3.83
CA ARG A 13 -15.61 3.48 4.56
C ARG A 13 -15.07 2.11 4.97
N SER A 14 -15.94 1.23 5.46
CA SER A 14 -15.54 -0.12 5.85
C SER A 14 -14.98 -0.94 4.66
N VAL A 15 -15.53 -0.74 3.46
CA VAL A 15 -15.06 -1.39 2.23
C VAL A 15 -13.67 -0.87 1.83
N ALA A 16 -13.47 0.45 1.80
CA ALA A 16 -12.17 1.04 1.51
C ALA A 16 -11.10 0.53 2.50
N LEU A 17 -11.45 0.47 3.78
CA LEU A 17 -10.56 -0.05 4.82
C LEU A 17 -10.24 -1.54 4.64
N ASN A 18 -11.21 -2.36 4.21
CA ASN A 18 -10.98 -3.78 3.97
C ASN A 18 -10.08 -4.01 2.73
N ILE A 19 -10.21 -3.18 1.69
CA ILE A 19 -9.33 -3.21 0.51
C ILE A 19 -7.87 -2.98 0.90
N THR A 20 -7.61 -2.08 1.86
CA THR A 20 -6.25 -1.86 2.37
C THR A 20 -5.65 -3.11 3.01
N TRP A 21 -6.43 -3.85 3.81
CA TRP A 21 -5.93 -5.08 4.44
C TRP A 21 -5.64 -6.18 3.43
N ILE A 22 -6.49 -6.30 2.41
CA ILE A 22 -6.26 -7.23 1.31
C ILE A 22 -4.95 -6.87 0.57
N GLY A 23 -4.74 -5.58 0.29
CA GLY A 23 -3.50 -5.08 -0.30
C GLY A 23 -2.26 -5.31 0.55
N PHE A 24 -2.37 -5.12 1.87
CA PHE A 24 -1.28 -5.37 2.80
C PHE A 24 -0.86 -6.84 2.83
N LEU A 25 -1.84 -7.76 2.86
CA LEU A 25 -1.57 -9.20 2.77
C LEU A 25 -0.87 -9.55 1.45
N GLY A 26 -1.32 -8.97 0.33
CA GLY A 26 -0.65 -9.11 -0.96
C GLY A 26 0.81 -8.65 -0.91
N ALA A 27 1.08 -7.48 -0.32
CA ALA A 27 2.43 -6.94 -0.21
C ALA A 27 3.33 -7.82 0.68
N LEU A 28 2.80 -8.39 1.76
CA LEU A 28 3.53 -9.34 2.59
C LEU A 28 3.83 -10.65 1.84
N VAL A 29 2.86 -11.17 1.07
CA VAL A 29 3.07 -12.37 0.25
C VAL A 29 4.15 -12.13 -0.80
N LEU A 30 4.16 -10.96 -1.45
CA LEU A 30 5.22 -10.57 -2.39
C LEU A 30 6.60 -10.50 -1.71
N LEU A 31 6.68 -9.86 -0.54
CA LEU A 31 7.93 -9.73 0.20
C LEU A 31 8.47 -11.10 0.64
N CYS A 32 7.59 -11.96 1.17
CA CYS A 32 7.92 -13.34 1.51
C CYS A 32 8.29 -14.16 0.26
N GLY A 33 7.60 -13.97 -0.86
CA GLY A 33 7.90 -14.65 -2.12
C GLY A 33 9.32 -14.33 -2.61
N LYS A 34 9.72 -13.06 -2.56
CA LYS A 34 11.09 -12.67 -2.92
C LYS A 34 12.17 -13.19 -1.97
N ILE A 35 11.87 -13.31 -0.67
CA ILE A 35 12.85 -13.79 0.31
C ILE A 35 12.97 -15.32 0.32
N PHE A 36 11.85 -16.04 0.21
CA PHE A 36 11.78 -17.49 0.40
C PHE A 36 11.59 -18.29 -0.89
N GLY A 37 11.29 -17.63 -2.01
CA GLY A 37 11.07 -18.25 -3.32
C GLY A 37 9.69 -18.91 -3.43
N PHE A 38 8.68 -18.17 -3.88
CA PHE A 38 7.34 -18.70 -4.16
C PHE A 38 7.14 -19.08 -5.63
N TYR A 39 6.04 -19.78 -5.91
CA TYR A 39 5.61 -20.04 -7.28
C TYR A 39 5.24 -18.72 -7.96
N GLU A 40 5.69 -18.53 -9.20
CA GLU A 40 5.45 -17.33 -10.02
C GLU A 40 3.97 -16.91 -10.09
N SER A 41 3.06 -17.89 -10.13
CA SER A 41 1.62 -17.65 -10.14
C SER A 41 1.12 -16.96 -8.86
N VAL A 42 1.71 -17.30 -7.70
CA VAL A 42 1.36 -16.69 -6.40
C VAL A 42 1.85 -15.25 -6.36
N GLU A 43 3.09 -14.99 -6.82
CA GLU A 43 3.64 -13.64 -6.91
C GLU A 43 2.83 -12.77 -7.86
N THR A 44 2.41 -13.30 -9.01
CA THR A 44 1.57 -12.60 -9.98
C THR A 44 0.22 -12.19 -9.37
N ILE A 45 -0.45 -13.11 -8.68
CA ILE A 45 -1.73 -12.82 -8.03
C ILE A 45 -1.55 -11.78 -6.91
N ALA A 46 -0.53 -11.96 -6.06
CA ALA A 46 -0.23 -11.04 -4.98
C ALA A 46 0.13 -9.64 -5.51
N GLY A 47 0.86 -9.56 -6.62
CA GLY A 47 1.14 -8.34 -7.38
C GLY A 47 -0.12 -7.66 -7.87
N GLY A 48 -1.00 -8.40 -8.53
CA GLY A 48 -2.29 -7.88 -9.00
C GLY A 48 -3.17 -7.36 -7.86
N VAL A 49 -3.24 -8.08 -6.74
CA VAL A 49 -4.00 -7.67 -5.56
C VAL A 49 -3.43 -6.40 -4.93
N THR A 50 -2.10 -6.34 -4.74
CA THR A 50 -1.41 -5.20 -4.13
C THR A 50 -1.49 -3.95 -5.00
N ALA A 51 -1.30 -4.09 -6.31
CA ALA A 51 -1.45 -2.97 -7.23
C ALA A 51 -2.91 -2.53 -7.33
N GLY A 52 -3.83 -3.49 -7.42
CA GLY A 52 -5.28 -3.24 -7.49
C GLY A 52 -5.81 -2.50 -6.26
N SER A 53 -5.35 -2.84 -5.05
CA SER A 53 -5.76 -2.14 -3.82
C SER A 53 -5.25 -0.70 -3.81
N MET A 54 -4.01 -0.44 -4.21
CA MET A 54 -3.47 0.93 -4.30
C MET A 54 -4.25 1.77 -5.32
N ILE A 55 -4.51 1.20 -6.50
CA ILE A 55 -5.29 1.87 -7.55
C ILE A 55 -6.72 2.13 -7.07
N GLY A 56 -7.36 1.14 -6.42
CA GLY A 56 -8.71 1.27 -5.88
C GLY A 56 -8.82 2.40 -4.86
N LEU A 57 -7.86 2.50 -3.94
CA LEU A 57 -7.82 3.53 -2.91
C LEU A 57 -7.72 4.95 -3.49
N LEU A 58 -7.09 5.14 -4.65
CA LEU A 58 -7.04 6.44 -5.34
C LEU A 58 -8.44 6.94 -5.74
N PHE A 59 -9.39 6.05 -6.01
CA PHE A 59 -10.76 6.45 -6.35
C PHE A 59 -11.58 6.78 -5.10
N PHE A 60 -11.34 6.08 -3.99
CA PHE A 60 -12.00 6.34 -2.70
C PHE A 60 -11.60 7.70 -2.12
N GLN A 61 -10.36 8.16 -2.34
CA GLN A 61 -9.91 9.45 -1.83
C GLN A 61 -10.76 10.64 -2.31
N ARG A 62 -11.42 10.56 -3.48
CA ARG A 62 -12.17 11.69 -4.03
C ARG A 62 -13.47 12.00 -3.28
N GLN A 63 -13.89 11.10 -2.39
CA GLN A 63 -15.22 11.13 -1.77
C GLN A 63 -15.17 11.18 -0.25
N ASP A 64 -13.98 11.09 0.36
CA ASP A 64 -13.81 11.06 1.82
C ASP A 64 -12.52 11.74 2.29
N GLU A 65 -12.65 12.82 3.06
CA GLU A 65 -11.54 13.56 3.66
C GLU A 65 -10.71 12.71 4.61
N TYR A 66 -11.33 11.71 5.26
CA TYR A 66 -10.63 10.79 6.15
C TYR A 66 -9.64 9.92 5.37
N ALA A 67 -10.13 9.28 4.29
CA ALA A 67 -9.29 8.49 3.39
C ALA A 67 -8.19 9.34 2.76
N GLN A 68 -8.46 10.60 2.40
CA GLN A 68 -7.44 11.51 1.87
C GLN A 68 -6.28 11.73 2.85
N ARG A 69 -6.57 11.94 4.14
CA ARG A 69 -5.53 12.16 5.16
C ARG A 69 -4.66 10.92 5.34
N LEU A 70 -5.28 9.74 5.47
CA LEU A 70 -4.54 8.48 5.58
C LEU A 70 -3.65 8.23 4.36
N LEU A 71 -4.19 8.45 3.15
CA LEU A 71 -3.45 8.29 1.91
C LEU A 71 -2.30 9.29 1.79
N ALA A 72 -2.51 10.54 2.22
CA ALA A 72 -1.46 11.55 2.20
C ALA A 72 -0.28 11.17 3.12
N VAL A 73 -0.57 10.70 4.34
CA VAL A 73 0.47 10.25 5.27
C VAL A 73 1.17 9.01 4.74
N ALA A 74 0.42 7.98 4.30
CA ALA A 74 1.01 6.78 3.69
C ALA A 74 1.87 7.13 2.47
N GLY A 75 1.42 8.08 1.64
CA GLY A 75 2.17 8.60 0.50
C GLY A 75 3.49 9.27 0.90
N LEU A 76 3.50 10.10 1.95
CA LEU A 76 4.73 10.73 2.46
C LEU A 76 5.77 9.68 2.90
N TRP A 77 5.35 8.67 3.66
CA TRP A 77 6.24 7.57 4.07
C TRP A 77 6.75 6.77 2.87
N THR A 78 5.90 6.57 1.87
CA THR A 78 6.26 5.88 0.62
C THR A 78 7.29 6.69 -0.16
N CYS A 79 7.14 8.01 -0.26
CA CYS A 79 8.14 8.90 -0.86
C CYS A 79 9.47 8.86 -0.08
N ALA A 80 9.43 8.81 1.25
CA ALA A 80 10.63 8.66 2.07
C ALA A 80 11.34 7.32 1.79
N ALA A 81 10.59 6.22 1.68
CA ALA A 81 11.14 4.91 1.31
C ALA A 81 11.78 4.91 -0.09
N VAL A 82 11.13 5.53 -1.08
CA VAL A 82 11.72 5.72 -2.41
C VAL A 82 13.01 6.54 -2.34
N GLY A 83 13.05 7.62 -1.55
CA GLY A 83 14.25 8.42 -1.33
C GLY A 83 15.40 7.62 -0.72
N LEU A 84 15.10 6.75 0.25
CA LEU A 84 16.08 5.83 0.83
C LEU A 84 16.60 4.82 -0.21
N LEU A 85 15.72 4.21 -1.00
CA LEU A 85 16.12 3.29 -2.07
C LEU A 85 16.99 3.98 -3.12
N LEU A 86 16.65 5.22 -3.50
CA LEU A 86 17.47 6.03 -4.40
C LEU A 86 18.85 6.31 -3.79
N PHE A 87 18.91 6.69 -2.52
CA PHE A 87 20.18 6.94 -1.82
C PHE A 87 21.05 5.68 -1.80
N VAL A 88 20.47 4.54 -1.43
CA VAL A 88 21.13 3.23 -1.42
C VAL A 88 21.67 2.85 -2.80
N HIS A 89 20.94 3.20 -3.87
CA HIS A 89 21.40 3.02 -5.24
C HIS A 89 22.58 3.93 -5.61
N VAL A 90 22.55 5.20 -5.17
CA VAL A 90 23.63 6.18 -5.43
C VAL A 90 24.93 5.81 -4.71
N VAL A 91 24.84 5.28 -3.48
CA VAL A 91 26.03 4.86 -2.70
C VAL A 91 26.53 3.45 -3.07
N ASP A 92 25.94 2.85 -4.11
CA ASP A 92 26.28 1.52 -4.64
C ASP A 92 26.30 0.42 -3.58
N TRP A 93 25.27 0.39 -2.73
CA TRP A 93 25.13 -0.71 -1.77
C TRP A 93 24.63 -1.96 -2.51
N GLU A 94 25.57 -2.88 -2.79
CA GLU A 94 25.39 -4.09 -3.65
C GLU A 94 24.14 -4.93 -3.35
N PHE A 95 23.61 -4.90 -2.13
CA PHE A 95 22.45 -5.69 -1.71
C PHE A 95 21.12 -5.23 -2.34
N PHE A 96 20.96 -3.92 -2.59
CA PHE A 96 19.71 -3.34 -3.10
C PHE A 96 19.80 -2.89 -4.55
N THR A 97 21.01 -2.68 -5.09
CA THR A 97 21.21 -2.23 -6.48
C THR A 97 20.90 -3.31 -7.51
N ARG A 98 20.89 -4.59 -7.12
CA ARG A 98 20.71 -5.73 -8.05
C ARG A 98 19.27 -6.12 -8.34
N ASP A 99 18.31 -5.77 -7.48
CA ASP A 99 16.92 -6.21 -7.62
C ASP A 99 15.95 -5.02 -7.53
N GLY A 100 15.60 -4.48 -8.70
CA GLY A 100 14.64 -3.39 -8.82
C GLY A 100 13.21 -3.79 -8.44
N GLU A 101 12.84 -5.07 -8.57
CA GLU A 101 11.52 -5.56 -8.18
C GLU A 101 11.35 -5.55 -6.67
N LEU A 102 12.40 -5.93 -5.93
CA LEU A 102 12.43 -5.85 -4.48
C LEU A 102 12.18 -4.40 -4.00
N GLY A 103 12.77 -3.41 -4.67
CA GLY A 103 12.54 -2.00 -4.37
C GLY A 103 11.06 -1.61 -4.49
N VAL A 104 10.39 -2.02 -5.57
CA VAL A 104 8.96 -1.75 -5.77
C VAL A 104 8.10 -2.43 -4.70
N ILE A 105 8.44 -3.68 -4.34
CA ILE A 105 7.71 -4.44 -3.30
C ILE A 105 7.86 -3.76 -1.93
N VAL A 106 9.06 -3.28 -1.59
CA VAL A 106 9.31 -2.54 -0.34
C VAL A 106 8.49 -1.25 -0.29
N VAL A 107 8.39 -0.53 -1.41
CA VAL A 107 7.57 0.69 -1.52
C VAL A 107 6.09 0.36 -1.30
N ALA A 108 5.57 -0.68 -1.96
CA ALA A 108 4.19 -1.11 -1.81
C ALA A 108 3.88 -1.61 -0.39
N ALA A 109 4.81 -2.35 0.23
CA ALA A 109 4.70 -2.81 1.61
C ALA A 109 4.71 -1.65 2.61
N THR A 110 5.58 -0.66 2.40
CA THR A 110 5.65 0.55 3.25
C THR A 110 4.32 1.30 3.22
N PHE A 111 3.77 1.53 2.02
CA PHE A 111 2.48 2.20 1.86
C PHE A 111 1.37 1.49 2.65
N HIS A 112 1.20 0.19 2.44
CA HIS A 112 0.14 -0.58 3.10
C HIS A 112 0.36 -0.74 4.61
N ALA A 113 1.61 -0.89 5.06
CA ALA A 113 1.94 -1.01 6.48
C ALA A 113 1.61 0.28 7.24
N VAL A 114 2.05 1.43 6.72
CA VAL A 114 1.78 2.73 7.34
C VAL A 114 0.27 3.00 7.37
N PHE A 115 -0.43 2.72 6.27
CA PHE A 115 -1.88 2.87 6.22
C PHE A 115 -2.58 1.98 7.26
N ALA A 116 -2.16 0.71 7.38
CA ALA A 116 -2.71 -0.22 8.36
C ALA A 116 -2.46 0.23 9.81
N VAL A 117 -1.27 0.75 10.12
CA VAL A 117 -0.94 1.27 11.45
C VAL A 117 -1.79 2.49 11.81
N LEU A 118 -1.89 3.47 10.90
CA LEU A 118 -2.68 4.68 11.14
C LEU A 118 -4.16 4.34 11.39
N ARG A 119 -4.69 3.35 10.66
CA ARG A 119 -6.05 2.84 10.91
C ARG A 119 -6.21 2.30 12.34
N ILE A 120 -5.24 1.55 12.85
CA ILE A 120 -5.33 0.94 14.18
C ILE A 120 -5.29 2.05 15.24
N GLN A 121 -4.38 3.03 15.10
CA GLN A 121 -4.20 4.10 16.07
C GLN A 121 -5.38 5.05 16.19
N GLU A 122 -6.13 5.31 15.12
CA GLU A 122 -7.34 6.16 15.16
C GLU A 122 -8.60 5.43 15.63
N ARG A 123 -8.49 4.13 15.94
CA ARG A 123 -9.58 3.31 16.48
C ARG A 123 -9.65 3.31 18.01
N ASP A 124 -8.58 3.77 18.66
CA ASP A 124 -8.41 3.90 20.12
C ASP A 124 -8.58 5.36 20.58
#